data_AF-A0A926JA95-F1
#
_entry.id   AF-A0A926JA95-F1
#
_cell.length_a   1.000
_cell.length_b   1.000
_cell.length_c   1.000
_cell.angle_alpha   90.00
_cell.angle_beta   90.00
_cell.angle_gamma   90.00
#
_symmetry.space_group_name_H-M   'P 1'
#
loop_
_entity.id
_entity.type
_entity.pdbx_description
1 polymer ?
#
loop_
_entity_poly.entity_id
_entity_poly.type
_entity_poly.pdbx_seq_one_letter_code
_entity_poly.pdbx_strand_id
1 'polypeptide(L)' 'MAATVKVVGVASGIVRRRAPQEGDHWGGCNEARAAGTAPIYQGEPGYRDKMDGDGDGIACEPYHGQ' A
#
# COMPACT_ATOMS: atom_id res chain seq x y z
N MET A 1 -3.91 -15.11 20.09
CA MET A 1 -4.99 -14.27 19.51
C MET A 1 -4.48 -13.14 18.61
N ALA A 2 -3.38 -12.43 18.92
CA ALA A 2 -2.91 -11.29 18.10
C ALA A 2 -2.34 -11.67 16.70
N ALA A 3 -1.72 -12.85 16.56
CA ALA A 3 -1.16 -13.29 15.27
C ALA A 3 -2.25 -13.61 14.22
N THR A 4 -3.42 -14.09 14.66
CA THR A 4 -4.51 -14.49 13.78
C THR A 4 -5.22 -13.29 13.11
N VAL A 5 -5.28 -12.13 13.78
CA VAL A 5 -5.92 -10.92 13.25
C VAL A 5 -5.08 -10.26 12.15
N LYS A 6 -3.75 -10.25 12.28
CA LYS A 6 -2.86 -9.71 11.24
C LYS A 6 -2.94 -10.52 9.94
N VAL A 7 -3.00 -11.85 10.05
CA VAL A 7 -3.11 -12.75 8.87
C VAL A 7 -4.42 -12.53 8.13
N VAL A 8 -5.55 -12.42 8.84
CA VAL A 8 -6.85 -12.15 8.22
C VAL A 8 -6.90 -10.74 7.62
N GLY A 9 -6.38 -9.72 8.32
CA GLY A 9 -6.33 -8.35 7.82
C GLY A 9 -5.48 -8.18 6.56
N VAL A 10 -4.38 -8.92 6.46
CA VAL A 10 -3.53 -9.00 5.25
C VAL A 10 -4.24 -9.72 4.10
N ALA A 11 -4.93 -10.83 4.37
CA ALA A 11 -5.66 -11.59 3.35
C ALA A 11 -6.89 -10.83 2.82
N SER A 12 -7.52 -10.01 3.65
CA SER A 12 -8.66 -9.17 3.29
C SER A 12 -8.28 -7.78 2.75
N GLY A 13 -6.99 -7.46 2.61
CA GLY A 13 -6.53 -6.17 2.09
C GLY A 13 -6.77 -4.97 3.02
N ILE A 14 -7.14 -5.23 4.27
CA ILE A 14 -7.40 -4.21 5.30
C ILE A 14 -6.08 -3.73 5.93
N VAL A 15 -5.02 -4.55 5.85
CA VAL A 15 -3.71 -4.26 6.46
C VAL A 15 -2.59 -4.59 5.47
N ARG A 16 -1.56 -3.72 5.42
CA ARG A 16 -0.33 -3.95 4.67
C ARG A 16 0.39 -5.22 5.12
N ARG A 17 1.01 -5.94 4.20
CA ARG A 17 1.90 -7.08 4.51
C ARG A 17 3.18 -6.64 5.22
N ARG A 18 3.71 -5.48 4.84
CA ARG A 18 4.92 -4.87 5.42
C ARG A 18 4.76 -3.35 5.42
N ALA A 19 5.31 -2.71 6.46
CA ALA A 19 5.39 -1.25 6.50
C ALA A 19 6.42 -0.74 5.46
N PRO A 20 6.13 0.35 4.74
CA PRO A 20 7.11 0.98 3.86
C PRO A 20 8.35 1.40 4.64
N GLN A 21 9.53 1.16 4.07
CA GLN A 21 10.83 1.47 4.65
C GLN A 21 11.55 2.52 3.83
N GLU A 22 12.45 3.25 4.48
CA GLU A 22 13.29 4.25 3.81
C GLU A 22 14.05 3.60 2.63
N GLY A 23 13.86 4.17 1.44
CA GLY A 23 14.42 3.63 0.18
C GLY A 23 13.49 2.70 -0.60
N ASP A 24 12.30 2.34 -0.10
CA ASP A 24 11.28 1.66 -0.90
C ASP A 24 10.90 2.55 -2.10
N HIS A 25 11.11 2.03 -3.30
CA HIS A 25 10.80 2.70 -4.56
C HIS A 25 10.17 1.71 -5.53
N TRP A 26 8.91 1.97 -5.86
CA TRP A 26 8.12 1.13 -6.76
C TRP A 26 8.07 1.75 -8.15
N GLY A 27 8.18 0.92 -9.19
CA GLY A 27 7.95 1.34 -10.57
C GLY A 27 6.48 1.72 -10.82
N GLY A 28 5.55 1.08 -10.10
CA GLY A 28 4.12 1.38 -10.11
C GLY A 28 3.32 0.63 -9.03
N CYS A 29 2.00 0.83 -9.01
CA CYS A 29 1.13 0.27 -7.97
C CYS A 29 1.00 -1.26 -7.98
N ASN A 30 1.35 -1.91 -9.10
CA ASN A 30 1.42 -3.36 -9.15
C ASN A 30 2.59 -3.90 -8.33
N GLU A 31 3.76 -3.26 -8.40
CA GLU A 31 4.92 -3.64 -7.59
C GLU A 31 4.69 -3.35 -6.11
N ALA A 32 4.12 -2.18 -5.76
CA ALA A 32 3.78 -1.85 -4.37
C ALA A 32 2.80 -2.86 -3.75
N ARG A 33 1.78 -3.29 -4.51
CA ARG A 33 0.83 -4.33 -4.08
C ARG A 33 1.47 -5.71 -3.98
N ALA A 34 2.34 -6.07 -4.92
CA ALA A 34 3.08 -7.33 -4.89
C ALA A 34 4.05 -7.39 -3.70
N ALA A 35 4.71 -6.29 -3.38
CA ALA A 35 5.51 -6.13 -2.17
C ALA A 35 4.66 -6.10 -0.89
N GLY A 36 3.35 -5.86 -1.03
CA GLY A 36 2.39 -5.78 0.05
C GLY A 36 2.60 -4.56 0.95
N THR A 37 3.16 -3.49 0.40
CA THR A 37 3.29 -2.17 1.04
C THR A 37 2.10 -1.28 0.73
N ALA A 38 1.28 -1.60 -0.29
CA ALA A 38 0.05 -0.88 -0.65
C ALA A 38 -1.11 -1.10 0.35
N PRO A 39 -2.04 -0.13 0.53
CA PRO A 39 -2.04 1.25 -0.04
C PRO A 39 -0.80 2.02 0.44
N ILE A 40 -0.39 3.16 -0.11
CA ILE A 40 0.74 3.96 0.39
C ILE A 40 0.25 5.36 0.70
N TYR A 41 0.41 5.84 1.94
CA TYR A 41 -0.07 7.16 2.31
C TYR A 41 0.96 8.26 2.04
N GLN A 42 0.46 9.47 1.80
CA GLN A 42 1.30 10.65 1.68
C GLN A 42 2.22 10.81 2.91
N GLY A 43 3.51 11.00 2.65
CA GLY A 43 4.55 11.06 3.67
C GLY A 43 5.17 9.71 4.05
N GLU A 44 4.62 8.58 3.57
CA GLU A 44 5.28 7.29 3.72
C GLU A 44 6.38 7.09 2.67
N PRO A 45 7.44 6.31 3.00
CA PRO A 45 8.43 5.90 2.02
C PRO A 45 7.80 5.19 0.83
N GLY A 46 8.19 5.60 -0.37
CA GLY A 46 7.63 5.05 -1.61
C GLY A 46 6.31 5.70 -2.07
N TYR A 47 5.75 6.67 -1.33
CA TYR A 47 4.66 7.51 -1.84
C TYR A 47 5.17 8.42 -2.95
N ARG A 48 4.37 8.57 -4.00
CA ARG A 48 4.66 9.48 -5.11
C ARG A 48 3.34 10.02 -5.64
N ASP A 49 3.22 11.34 -5.81
CA ASP A 49 2.04 11.97 -6.42
C ASP A 49 1.66 11.32 -7.76
N LYS A 50 2.64 10.90 -8.57
CA LYS A 50 2.35 10.23 -9.85
C LYS A 50 1.65 8.86 -9.73
N MET A 51 1.64 8.27 -8.53
CA MET A 51 0.98 6.99 -8.23
C MET A 51 -0.38 7.19 -7.56
N ASP A 52 -0.68 8.42 -7.16
CA ASP A 52 -1.92 8.89 -6.58
C ASP A 52 -2.71 9.59 -7.70
N GLY A 53 -3.54 8.80 -8.40
CA GLY A 53 -4.17 9.25 -9.64
C GLY A 53 -5.24 10.31 -9.44
N ASP A 54 -5.86 10.33 -8.27
CA ASP A 54 -6.93 11.24 -7.86
C ASP A 54 -6.46 12.31 -6.86
N GLY A 55 -5.27 12.15 -6.25
CA GLY A 55 -4.62 13.17 -5.46
C GLY A 55 -5.19 13.32 -4.05
N ASP A 56 -5.78 12.26 -3.50
CA ASP A 56 -6.39 12.26 -2.18
C ASP A 56 -5.37 12.00 -1.04
N GLY A 57 -4.12 11.71 -1.41
CA GLY A 57 -3.03 11.39 -0.49
C GLY A 57 -2.85 9.89 -0.28
N ILE A 58 -3.53 9.03 -1.04
CA ILE A 58 -3.43 7.57 -0.94
C ILE A 58 -3.06 6.97 -2.30
N ALA A 59 -1.78 6.63 -2.47
CA ALA A 59 -1.33 5.93 -3.66
C ALA A 59 -1.68 4.43 -3.59
N CYS A 60 -1.97 3.84 -4.76
CA CYS A 60 -2.10 2.39 -4.93
C CYS A 60 -3.19 1.73 -4.08
N GLU A 61 -4.32 2.41 -3.94
CA GLU A 61 -5.48 1.91 -3.23
C GLU A 61 -5.98 0.56 -3.76
N PRO A 62 -6.57 -0.27 -2.88
CA PRO A 62 -7.18 -1.53 -3.31
C PRO A 62 -8.41 -1.29 -4.21
N TYR A 63 -9.10 -0.16 -4.05
CA TYR A 63 -10.26 0.22 -4.85
C TYR A 63 -9.82 1.09 -6.03
N HIS A 64 -9.46 0.47 -7.15
CA HIS A 64 -9.65 1.17 -8.42
C HIS A 64 -11.12 1.01 -8.77
N GLY A 65 -11.93 2.06 -8.61
CA GLY A 65 -13.29 2.12 -9.11
C GLY A 65 -13.35 2.19 -10.65
N GLN A 66 -12.72 1.23 -11.34
CA GLN A 66 -12.81 0.97 -12.79
C GLN A 66 -12.80 -0.54 -13.03
#